data_AF-A0A1W0A3J5-F1
#
_entry.id   AF-A0A1W0A3J5-F1
#
_cell.length_a   1.000
_cell.length_b   1.000
_cell.length_c   1.000
_cell.angle_alpha   90.00
_cell.angle_beta   90.00
_cell.angle_gamma   90.00
#
_symmetry.space_group_name_H-M   'P 1'
#
loop_
_entity.id
_entity.type
_entity.pdbx_description
1 polymer ?
#
loop_
_entity_poly.entity_id
_entity_poly.type
_entity_poly.pdbx_seq_one_letter_code
_entity_poly.pdbx_strand_id
1 'polypeptide(L)'
;MVGGRLRCLGSIQHLKNRFGDGLMMHTKLAHIPVEAILDMVDQEFSTKPTLNLTDMQETCRHLGKPERANYLSINHPTAYTLIESLTKNHNVRAKDFCTWWLTENRFEAFQSFLVNAMQRSHGTSQLLERQNDVCRFKLSGSQLLLSSIFSLLEGCKGELHVDEYTVAQTTLEQIFNNFASQQTQEKGVARGLVVAPVPEAHEDYVAVH
;
A
#
# COMPACT_ATOMS: atom_id res chain seq x y z
N MET A 1 22.61 15.18 -10.78
CA MET A 1 23.88 14.94 -10.06
C MET A 1 23.75 13.57 -9.40
N VAL A 2 24.57 12.58 -9.77
CA VAL A 2 24.57 11.25 -9.13
C VAL A 2 25.99 11.00 -8.63
N GLY A 3 26.17 10.91 -7.32
CA GLY A 3 27.51 10.82 -6.70
C GLY A 3 28.39 12.04 -6.99
N GLY A 4 27.85 13.25 -6.87
CA GLY A 4 28.61 14.50 -7.02
C GLY A 4 29.06 14.88 -8.43
N ARG A 5 28.83 14.05 -9.46
CA ARG A 5 29.18 14.35 -10.86
C ARG A 5 27.96 14.57 -11.76
N LEU A 6 28.08 15.54 -12.67
CA LEU A 6 27.13 15.74 -13.76
C LEU A 6 27.36 14.65 -14.82
N ARG A 7 26.30 13.89 -15.14
CA ARG A 7 26.30 12.85 -16.18
C ARG A 7 24.98 12.90 -16.94
N CYS A 8 25.04 12.79 -18.26
CA CYS A 8 23.87 12.62 -19.11
C CYS A 8 23.49 11.13 -19.12
N LEU A 9 22.36 10.78 -18.52
CA LEU A 9 21.93 9.38 -18.32
C LEU A 9 21.02 8.86 -19.45
N GLY A 10 20.79 9.65 -20.51
CA GLY A 10 19.91 9.32 -21.63
C GLY A 10 18.59 10.08 -21.60
N SER A 11 17.65 9.65 -22.44
CA SER A 11 16.30 10.24 -22.53
C SER A 11 15.45 9.92 -21.30
N ILE A 12 14.34 10.64 -21.13
CA ILE A 12 13.35 10.37 -20.07
C ILE A 12 12.89 8.90 -20.10
N GLN A 13 12.60 8.37 -21.28
CA GLN A 13 12.17 6.98 -21.42
C GLN A 13 13.29 5.99 -21.09
N HIS A 14 14.54 6.30 -21.43
CA HIS A 14 15.68 5.50 -21.02
C HIS A 14 15.84 5.49 -19.49
N LEU A 15 15.69 6.64 -18.84
CA LEU A 15 15.73 6.75 -17.38
C LEU A 15 14.61 5.93 -16.73
N LYS A 16 13.37 6.03 -17.23
CA LYS A 16 12.23 5.25 -16.74
C LYS A 16 12.39 3.75 -16.96
N ASN A 17 12.95 3.33 -18.09
CA ASN A 17 13.19 1.91 -18.36
C ASN A 17 14.37 1.35 -17.55
N ARG A 18 15.42 2.15 -17.31
CA ARG A 18 16.67 1.72 -16.66
C ARG A 18 16.63 1.85 -15.13
N PHE A 19 15.94 2.87 -14.63
CA PHE A 19 15.90 3.22 -13.20
C PHE A 19 14.48 3.38 -12.66
N GLY A 20 13.46 3.26 -13.51
CA GLY A 20 12.09 3.11 -13.03
C GLY A 20 11.93 1.74 -12.37
N ASP A 21 11.02 1.69 -11.42
CA ASP A 21 10.89 0.57 -10.49
C ASP A 21 9.61 -0.25 -10.80
N GLY A 22 9.21 -0.25 -12.08
CA GLY A 22 7.97 -0.87 -12.56
C GLY A 22 6.83 0.12 -12.81
N LEU A 23 5.60 -0.40 -12.76
CA LEU A 23 4.36 0.35 -12.94
C LEU A 23 3.65 0.50 -11.59
N MET A 24 3.07 1.67 -11.38
CA MET A 24 2.18 1.96 -10.26
C MET A 24 0.75 1.77 -10.74
N MET A 25 0.03 0.86 -10.08
CA MET A 25 -1.39 0.63 -10.32
C MET A 25 -2.19 1.12 -9.13
N HIS A 26 -3.15 1.99 -9.38
CA HIS A 26 -4.16 2.41 -8.42
C HIS A 26 -5.47 1.78 -8.85
N THR A 27 -6.19 1.19 -7.91
CA THR A 27 -7.45 0.49 -8.20
C THR A 27 -8.45 0.77 -7.10
N LYS A 28 -9.70 1.02 -7.50
CA LYS A 28 -10.86 1.07 -6.62
C LYS A 28 -11.78 -0.09 -6.99
N LEU A 29 -12.10 -0.92 -6.00
CA LEU A 29 -13.04 -2.02 -6.16
C LEU A 29 -14.47 -1.48 -5.99
N ALA A 30 -15.41 -2.04 -6.73
CA ALA A 30 -16.81 -1.64 -6.64
C ALA A 30 -17.36 -1.93 -5.24
N HIS A 31 -18.36 -1.15 -4.84
CA HIS A 31 -19.10 -1.40 -3.60
C HIS A 31 -19.86 -2.73 -3.65
N ILE A 32 -20.10 -3.30 -2.47
CA ILE A 32 -20.92 -4.50 -2.34
C ILE A 32 -22.39 -4.13 -2.51
N PRO A 33 -23.14 -4.79 -3.41
CA PRO A 33 -24.58 -4.59 -3.53
C PRO A 33 -25.31 -4.84 -2.21
N VAL A 34 -26.36 -4.06 -1.94
CA VAL A 34 -27.11 -4.16 -0.67
C VAL A 34 -27.76 -5.53 -0.53
N GLU A 35 -28.25 -6.08 -1.64
CA GLU A 35 -28.89 -7.39 -1.71
C GLU A 35 -27.93 -8.49 -1.22
N ALA A 36 -26.68 -8.48 -1.70
CA ALA A 36 -25.66 -9.45 -1.27
C ALA A 36 -25.31 -9.33 0.22
N ILE A 37 -25.37 -8.12 0.79
CA ILE A 37 -25.16 -7.90 2.23
C ILE A 37 -26.33 -8.50 3.01
N LEU A 38 -27.56 -8.23 2.58
CA LEU A 38 -28.78 -8.74 3.24
C LEU A 38 -28.83 -10.27 3.17
N ASP A 39 -28.53 -10.86 2.01
CA ASP A 39 -28.46 -12.31 1.84
C ASP A 39 -27.48 -12.94 2.84
N MET A 40 -26.30 -12.34 3.02
CA MET A 40 -25.32 -12.82 3.99
C MET A 40 -25.79 -12.62 5.44
N VAL A 41 -26.46 -11.50 5.75
CA VAL A 41 -27.01 -11.27 7.09
C VAL A 41 -28.06 -12.33 7.43
N ASP A 42 -28.96 -12.64 6.49
CA ASP A 42 -30.02 -13.62 6.70
C ASP A 42 -29.44 -15.04 6.87
N GLN A 43 -28.43 -15.40 6.06
CA GLN A 43 -27.76 -16.70 6.12
C GLN A 43 -26.97 -16.91 7.41
N GLU A 44 -26.19 -15.91 7.84
CA GLU A 44 -25.20 -16.09 8.91
C GLU A 44 -25.68 -15.64 10.28
N PHE A 45 -26.59 -14.67 10.31
CA PHE A 45 -26.97 -13.99 11.55
C PHE A 45 -28.45 -14.05 11.85
N SER A 46 -29.32 -14.29 10.86
CA SER A 46 -30.78 -14.45 10.95
C SER A 46 -31.47 -13.53 11.99
N THR A 47 -31.47 -13.90 13.28
CA THR A 47 -32.11 -13.17 14.39
C THR A 47 -31.17 -12.31 15.23
N LYS A 48 -29.86 -12.29 14.94
CA LYS A 48 -28.83 -11.59 15.71
C LYS A 48 -28.38 -10.31 14.97
N PRO A 49 -29.02 -9.16 15.24
CA PRO A 49 -28.77 -7.93 14.49
C PRO A 49 -27.43 -7.26 14.84
N THR A 50 -26.83 -7.65 15.97
CA THR A 50 -25.62 -7.02 16.51
C THR A 50 -24.64 -8.07 17.05
N LEU A 51 -23.35 -7.78 16.87
CA LEU A 51 -22.23 -8.65 17.16
C LEU A 51 -21.28 -7.98 18.15
N ASN A 52 -20.76 -8.76 19.09
CA ASN A 52 -19.60 -8.41 19.91
C ASN A 52 -18.30 -8.96 19.26
N LEU A 53 -17.15 -8.75 19.90
CA LEU A 53 -15.87 -9.23 19.38
C LEU A 53 -15.81 -10.75 19.23
N THR A 54 -16.28 -11.49 20.23
CA THR A 54 -16.29 -12.95 20.24
C THR A 54 -17.14 -13.49 19.09
N ASP A 55 -18.32 -12.90 18.88
CA ASP A 55 -19.21 -13.25 17.77
C ASP A 55 -18.50 -13.09 16.42
N MET A 56 -17.85 -11.95 16.18
CA MET A 56 -17.12 -11.70 14.94
C MET A 56 -15.98 -12.71 14.74
N GLN A 57 -15.23 -13.03 15.81
CA GLN A 57 -14.14 -14.01 15.74
C GLN A 57 -14.64 -15.43 15.47
N GLU A 58 -15.75 -15.84 16.08
CA GLU A 58 -16.39 -17.12 15.81
C GLU A 58 -16.93 -17.19 14.38
N THR A 59 -17.56 -16.12 13.88
CA THR A 59 -18.00 -16.05 12.49
C THR A 59 -16.84 -16.15 11.52
N CYS A 60 -15.69 -15.50 11.77
CA CYS A 60 -14.50 -15.67 10.95
C CYS A 60 -14.06 -17.14 10.83
N ARG A 61 -14.12 -17.91 11.95
CA ARG A 61 -13.81 -19.35 11.94
C ARG A 61 -14.87 -20.14 11.18
N HIS A 62 -16.15 -19.85 11.42
CA HIS A 62 -17.27 -20.53 10.79
C HIS A 62 -17.25 -20.40 9.26
N LEU A 63 -16.96 -19.20 8.77
CA LEU A 63 -16.85 -18.89 7.34
C LEU A 63 -15.53 -19.34 6.71
N GLY A 64 -14.70 -20.11 7.43
CA GLY A 64 -13.50 -20.75 6.90
C GLY A 64 -12.28 -19.85 6.74
N LYS A 65 -12.28 -18.64 7.32
CA LYS A 65 -11.15 -17.69 7.28
C LYS A 65 -10.79 -17.19 8.68
N PRO A 66 -10.31 -18.07 9.58
CA PRO A 66 -10.01 -17.73 10.97
C PRO A 66 -8.95 -16.62 11.09
N GLU A 67 -8.03 -16.51 10.13
CA GLU A 67 -6.98 -15.48 10.07
C GLU A 67 -7.53 -14.05 9.98
N ARG A 68 -8.75 -13.87 9.45
CA ARG A 68 -9.41 -12.56 9.42
C ARG A 68 -9.77 -12.03 10.80
N ALA A 69 -9.82 -12.89 11.82
CA ALA A 69 -9.95 -12.44 13.20
C ALA A 69 -8.77 -11.52 13.62
N ASN A 70 -7.58 -11.70 13.03
CA ASN A 70 -6.42 -10.85 13.29
C ASN A 70 -6.58 -9.44 12.70
N TYR A 71 -7.50 -9.27 11.75
CA TYR A 71 -7.76 -7.98 11.12
C TYR A 71 -8.64 -7.10 12.01
N LEU A 72 -9.35 -7.67 12.99
CA LEU A 72 -10.24 -6.97 13.91
C LEU A 72 -9.46 -6.10 14.92
N SER A 73 -8.83 -5.05 14.41
CA SER A 73 -7.97 -4.12 15.13
C SER A 73 -8.21 -2.69 14.64
N ILE A 74 -8.07 -1.72 15.55
CA ILE A 74 -8.16 -0.29 15.23
C ILE A 74 -7.09 0.16 14.23
N ASN A 75 -5.96 -0.56 14.17
CA ASN A 75 -4.86 -0.26 13.25
C ASN A 75 -5.00 -0.95 11.89
N HIS A 76 -6.04 -1.77 11.68
CA HIS A 76 -6.23 -2.46 10.41
C HIS A 76 -6.91 -1.54 9.40
N PRO A 77 -6.41 -1.46 8.14
CA PRO A 77 -6.86 -0.47 7.15
C PRO A 77 -8.35 -0.57 6.74
N THR A 78 -9.01 -1.70 7.01
CA THR A 78 -10.40 -1.94 6.59
C THR A 78 -11.36 -2.27 7.72
N ALA A 79 -10.86 -2.75 8.86
CA ALA A 79 -11.71 -3.21 9.98
C ALA A 79 -11.83 -2.17 11.09
N TYR A 80 -11.08 -1.06 11.02
CA TYR A 80 -11.08 -0.02 12.04
C TYR A 80 -12.49 0.51 12.35
N THR A 81 -13.36 0.63 11.35
CA THR A 81 -14.76 1.08 11.50
C THR A 81 -15.59 0.14 12.38
N LEU A 82 -15.38 -1.18 12.26
CA LEU A 82 -16.04 -2.18 13.10
C LEU A 82 -15.57 -2.03 14.56
N ILE A 83 -14.26 -1.87 14.76
CA ILE A 83 -13.67 -1.73 16.10
C ILE A 83 -14.04 -0.41 16.77
N GLU A 84 -14.13 0.67 16.00
CA GLU A 84 -14.67 1.94 16.50
C GLU A 84 -16.12 1.81 16.95
N SER A 85 -16.98 1.15 16.14
CA SER A 85 -18.37 0.90 16.53
C SER A 85 -18.44 0.04 17.78
N LEU A 86 -17.63 -1.01 17.87
CA LEU A 86 -17.58 -1.88 19.05
C LEU A 86 -17.14 -1.09 20.29
N THR A 87 -16.17 -0.20 20.16
CA THR A 87 -15.65 0.60 21.30
C THR A 87 -16.67 1.64 21.76
N LYS A 88 -17.36 2.30 20.82
CA LYS A 88 -18.33 3.37 21.10
C LYS A 88 -19.68 2.85 21.58
N ASN A 89 -20.17 1.76 20.96
CA ASN A 89 -21.54 1.27 21.13
C ASN A 89 -21.60 -0.09 21.83
N HIS A 90 -20.46 -0.70 22.18
CA HIS A 90 -20.34 -2.07 22.69
C HIS A 90 -20.80 -3.16 21.72
N ASN A 91 -21.17 -2.79 20.48
CA ASN A 91 -21.63 -3.71 19.45
C ASN A 91 -21.34 -3.19 18.03
N VAL A 92 -21.41 -4.12 17.08
CA VAL A 92 -21.30 -3.89 15.64
C VAL A 92 -22.57 -4.44 15.00
N ARG A 93 -23.19 -3.73 14.05
CA ARG A 93 -24.37 -4.28 13.36
C ARG A 93 -23.92 -5.42 12.44
N ALA A 94 -24.68 -6.50 12.37
CA ALA A 94 -24.37 -7.65 11.51
C ALA A 94 -24.10 -7.22 10.06
N LYS A 95 -24.91 -6.29 9.53
CA LYS A 95 -24.72 -5.71 8.20
C LYS A 95 -23.35 -5.05 7.99
N ASP A 96 -22.78 -4.40 9.00
CA ASP A 96 -21.50 -3.71 8.87
C ASP A 96 -20.37 -4.75 8.80
N PHE A 97 -20.46 -5.81 9.61
CA PHE A 97 -19.56 -6.96 9.52
C PHE A 97 -19.66 -7.68 8.17
N CYS A 98 -20.88 -7.96 7.68
CA CYS A 98 -21.10 -8.57 6.36
C CYS A 98 -20.54 -7.70 5.23
N THR A 99 -20.73 -6.38 5.29
CA THR A 99 -20.18 -5.43 4.31
C THR A 99 -18.66 -5.52 4.27
N TRP A 100 -18.01 -5.49 5.44
CA TRP A 100 -16.56 -5.65 5.54
C TRP A 100 -16.11 -7.02 5.01
N TRP A 101 -16.78 -8.10 5.42
CA TRP A 101 -16.45 -9.46 5.02
C TRP A 101 -16.47 -9.68 3.50
N LEU A 102 -17.52 -9.20 2.84
CA LEU A 102 -17.69 -9.30 1.39
C LEU A 102 -16.68 -8.40 0.66
N THR A 103 -16.35 -7.24 1.23
CA THR A 103 -15.28 -6.36 0.72
C THR A 103 -13.91 -7.05 0.78
N GLU A 104 -13.60 -7.73 1.89
CA GLU A 104 -12.36 -8.52 2.00
C GLU A 104 -12.33 -9.68 0.99
N ASN A 105 -13.45 -10.38 0.78
CA ASN A 105 -13.52 -11.44 -0.23
C ASN A 105 -13.21 -10.91 -1.64
N ARG A 106 -13.82 -9.78 -2.01
CA ARG A 106 -13.59 -9.15 -3.31
C ARG A 106 -12.14 -8.71 -3.47
N PHE A 107 -11.54 -8.13 -2.44
CA PHE A 107 -10.13 -7.74 -2.46
C PHE A 107 -9.19 -8.94 -2.58
N GLU A 108 -9.38 -10.00 -1.79
CA GLU A 108 -8.54 -11.20 -1.86
C GLU A 108 -8.63 -11.86 -3.24
N ALA A 109 -9.83 -11.96 -3.83
CA ALA A 109 -10.02 -12.48 -5.17
C ALA A 109 -9.26 -11.64 -6.22
N PHE A 110 -9.38 -10.31 -6.14
CA PHE A 110 -8.65 -9.40 -7.01
C PHE A 110 -7.12 -9.53 -6.83
N GLN A 111 -6.64 -9.55 -5.59
CA GLN A 111 -5.21 -9.66 -5.29
C GLN A 111 -4.64 -10.99 -5.77
N SER A 112 -5.33 -12.11 -5.52
CA SER A 112 -4.93 -13.43 -6.02
C SER A 112 -4.90 -13.47 -7.54
N PHE A 113 -5.90 -12.90 -8.22
CA PHE A 113 -5.89 -12.79 -9.67
C PHE A 113 -4.68 -12.01 -10.17
N LEU A 114 -4.43 -10.83 -9.59
CA LEU A 114 -3.34 -9.95 -10.00
C LEU A 114 -1.99 -10.64 -9.83
N VAL A 115 -1.74 -11.26 -8.67
CA VAL A 115 -0.50 -12.02 -8.41
C VAL A 115 -0.31 -13.11 -9.46
N ASN A 116 -1.36 -13.89 -9.74
CA ASN A 116 -1.30 -14.97 -10.73
C ASN A 116 -1.06 -14.45 -12.15
N ALA A 117 -1.72 -13.36 -12.54
CA ALA A 117 -1.57 -12.75 -13.85
C ALA A 117 -0.14 -12.20 -14.05
N MET A 118 0.42 -11.56 -13.02
CA MET A 118 1.79 -11.05 -13.06
C MET A 118 2.82 -12.18 -13.14
N GLN A 119 2.63 -13.26 -12.38
CA GLN A 119 3.52 -14.42 -12.42
C GLN A 119 3.61 -15.06 -13.81
N ARG A 120 2.50 -15.15 -14.56
CA ARG A 120 2.48 -15.65 -15.95
C ARG A 120 3.33 -14.81 -16.90
N SER A 121 3.50 -13.53 -16.60
CA SER A 121 4.34 -12.59 -17.36
C SER A 121 5.77 -12.46 -16.80
N HIS A 122 6.19 -13.35 -15.90
CA HIS A 122 7.46 -13.26 -15.17
C HIS A 122 7.62 -11.93 -14.39
N GLY A 123 6.51 -11.37 -13.92
CA GLY A 123 6.45 -10.18 -13.08
C GLY A 123 5.96 -10.48 -11.67
N THR A 124 5.92 -9.43 -10.85
CA THR A 124 5.45 -9.43 -9.47
C THR A 124 4.46 -8.29 -9.25
N SER A 125 3.50 -8.50 -8.34
CA SER A 125 2.64 -7.45 -7.80
C SER A 125 2.84 -7.34 -6.29
N GLN A 126 3.22 -6.16 -5.83
CA GLN A 126 3.36 -5.84 -4.42
C GLN A 126 2.27 -4.85 -4.02
N LEU A 127 1.46 -5.19 -3.01
CA LEU A 127 0.56 -4.23 -2.39
C LEU A 127 1.38 -3.21 -1.59
N LEU A 128 1.21 -1.93 -1.89
CA LEU A 128 1.89 -0.83 -1.20
C LEU A 128 0.98 -0.14 -0.20
N GLU A 129 -0.29 0.04 -0.57
CA GLU A 129 -1.26 0.77 0.25
C GLU A 129 -2.65 0.16 0.05
N ARG A 130 -3.42 0.12 1.14
CA ARG A 130 -4.80 -0.30 1.13
C ARG A 130 -5.58 0.59 2.09
N GLN A 131 -6.69 1.15 1.61
CA GLN A 131 -7.65 1.91 2.39
C GLN A 131 -9.04 1.53 1.89
N ASN A 132 -9.80 0.76 2.67
CA ASN A 132 -11.10 0.23 2.28
C ASN A 132 -11.07 -0.49 0.91
N ASP A 133 -11.80 0.05 -0.07
CA ASP A 133 -11.94 -0.41 -1.45
C ASP A 133 -10.84 0.11 -2.40
N VAL A 134 -10.03 1.06 -1.95
CA VAL A 134 -8.91 1.62 -2.71
C VAL A 134 -7.61 0.91 -2.35
N CYS A 135 -6.89 0.47 -3.38
CA CYS A 135 -5.60 -0.19 -3.23
C CYS A 135 -4.58 0.33 -4.25
N ARG A 136 -3.32 0.30 -3.84
CA ARG A 136 -2.18 0.69 -4.67
C ARG A 136 -1.18 -0.45 -4.72
N PHE A 137 -0.83 -0.83 -5.94
CA PHE A 137 0.12 -1.87 -6.22
C PHE A 137 1.32 -1.32 -6.99
N LYS A 138 2.47 -1.91 -6.71
CA LYS A 138 3.65 -1.82 -7.54
C LYS A 138 3.77 -3.10 -8.35
N LEU A 139 3.82 -2.95 -9.66
CA LEU A 139 3.93 -4.04 -10.63
C LEU A 139 5.34 -4.02 -11.22
N SER A 140 6.13 -5.06 -11.02
CA SER A 140 7.53 -5.11 -11.46
C SER A 140 7.79 -6.32 -12.34
N GLY A 141 8.68 -6.21 -13.32
CA GLY A 141 8.91 -7.26 -14.33
C GLY A 141 9.75 -6.74 -15.49
N SER A 142 10.60 -7.58 -16.05
CA SER A 142 11.62 -7.20 -17.03
C SER A 142 11.06 -6.73 -18.38
N GLN A 143 9.82 -7.09 -18.72
CA GLN A 143 9.16 -6.75 -19.99
C GLN A 143 7.71 -6.29 -19.79
N LEU A 144 7.39 -5.68 -18.65
CA LEU A 144 6.05 -5.19 -18.39
C LEU A 144 5.70 -3.99 -19.26
N LEU A 145 4.87 -4.25 -20.27
CA LEU A 145 4.28 -3.20 -21.09
C LEU A 145 3.02 -2.65 -20.44
N LEU A 146 2.89 -1.32 -20.47
CA LEU A 146 1.72 -0.61 -19.97
C LEU A 146 0.43 -1.13 -20.65
N SER A 147 0.48 -1.32 -21.98
CA SER A 147 -0.63 -1.87 -22.78
C SER A 147 -1.08 -3.26 -22.34
N SER A 148 -0.15 -4.12 -21.92
CA SER A 148 -0.47 -5.47 -21.42
C SER A 148 -1.24 -5.41 -20.12
N ILE A 149 -0.87 -4.52 -19.19
CA ILE A 149 -1.60 -4.34 -17.92
C ILE A 149 -2.98 -3.72 -18.17
N PHE A 150 -3.07 -2.72 -19.04
CA PHE A 150 -4.37 -2.16 -19.43
C PHE A 150 -5.29 -3.25 -20.01
N SER A 151 -4.79 -4.04 -20.96
CA SER A 151 -5.58 -5.12 -21.59
C SER A 151 -6.01 -6.18 -20.57
N LEU A 152 -5.12 -6.52 -19.63
CA LEU A 152 -5.42 -7.45 -18.54
C LEU A 152 -6.56 -6.93 -17.65
N LEU A 153 -6.47 -5.67 -17.20
CA LEU A 153 -7.46 -5.07 -16.29
C LEU A 153 -8.80 -4.84 -16.98
N GLU A 154 -8.82 -4.38 -18.23
CA GLU A 154 -10.07 -4.26 -19.00
C GLU A 154 -10.75 -5.61 -19.21
N GLY A 155 -9.96 -6.66 -19.48
CA GLY A 155 -10.48 -8.00 -19.68
C GLY A 155 -11.13 -8.63 -18.44
N CYS A 156 -10.75 -8.20 -17.24
CA CYS A 156 -11.28 -8.74 -15.98
C CYS A 156 -12.09 -7.75 -15.14
N LYS A 157 -12.31 -6.52 -15.65
CA LYS A 157 -12.91 -5.41 -14.89
C LYS A 157 -14.25 -5.80 -14.26
N GLY A 158 -15.15 -6.40 -15.05
CA GLY A 158 -16.48 -6.81 -14.59
C GLY A 158 -16.43 -7.98 -13.59
N GLU A 159 -15.67 -9.03 -13.91
CA GLU A 159 -15.59 -10.26 -13.10
C GLU A 159 -14.92 -10.02 -11.74
N LEU A 160 -13.89 -9.17 -11.68
CA LEU A 160 -13.19 -8.84 -10.44
C LEU A 160 -13.74 -7.60 -9.75
N HIS A 161 -14.82 -7.03 -10.28
CA HIS A 161 -15.50 -5.89 -9.71
C HIS A 161 -14.57 -4.68 -9.49
N VAL A 162 -13.81 -4.33 -10.53
CA VAL A 162 -13.01 -3.11 -10.56
C VAL A 162 -13.89 -1.96 -11.04
N ASP A 163 -14.04 -0.93 -10.21
CA ASP A 163 -14.82 0.29 -10.53
C ASP A 163 -13.97 1.24 -11.38
N GLU A 164 -12.82 1.58 -10.84
CA GLU A 164 -11.86 2.52 -11.42
C GLU A 164 -10.44 1.98 -11.27
N TYR A 165 -9.58 2.30 -12.24
CA TYR A 165 -8.16 2.04 -12.11
C TYR A 165 -7.32 3.06 -12.88
N THR A 166 -6.06 3.16 -12.50
CA THR A 166 -5.04 3.94 -13.21
C THR A 166 -3.73 3.17 -13.17
N VAL A 167 -3.01 3.13 -14.28
CA VAL A 167 -1.67 2.53 -14.35
C VAL A 167 -0.71 3.57 -14.92
N ALA A 168 0.39 3.82 -14.22
CA ALA A 168 1.41 4.77 -14.63
C ALA A 168 2.81 4.21 -14.43
N GLN A 169 3.74 4.56 -15.31
CA GLN A 169 5.17 4.33 -15.06
C GLN A 169 5.64 5.22 -13.89
N THR A 170 6.65 4.76 -13.15
CA THR A 170 7.35 5.58 -12.15
C THR A 170 7.74 6.93 -12.77
N THR A 171 7.44 8.02 -12.06
CA THR A 171 7.72 9.36 -12.58
C THR A 171 9.22 9.67 -12.50
N LEU A 172 9.69 10.66 -13.26
CA LEU A 172 11.09 11.08 -13.18
C LEU A 172 11.43 11.61 -11.79
N GLU A 173 10.51 12.37 -11.20
CA GLU A 173 10.63 12.91 -9.85
C GLU A 173 10.84 11.79 -8.83
N GLN A 174 10.09 10.69 -8.95
CA GLN A 174 10.26 9.52 -8.09
C GLN A 174 11.60 8.81 -8.30
N ILE A 175 12.07 8.68 -9.55
CA ILE A 175 13.41 8.14 -9.85
C ILE A 175 14.50 9.04 -9.23
N PHE A 176 14.36 10.36 -9.34
CA PHE A 176 15.30 11.32 -8.76
C PHE A 176 15.25 11.33 -7.23
N ASN A 177 14.06 11.25 -6.62
CA ASN A 177 13.90 11.14 -5.17
C ASN A 177 14.55 9.86 -4.65
N ASN A 178 14.42 8.75 -5.38
CA ASN A 178 15.09 7.50 -5.03
C ASN A 178 16.62 7.65 -5.09
N PHE A 179 17.16 8.24 -6.16
CA PHE A 179 18.59 8.56 -6.25
C PHE A 179 19.08 9.48 -5.13
N ALA A 180 18.28 10.47 -4.74
CA ALA A 180 18.62 11.37 -3.64
C ALA A 180 18.62 10.64 -2.30
N SER A 181 17.65 9.75 -2.06
CA SER A 181 17.56 8.96 -0.81
C SER A 181 18.71 7.95 -0.64
N GLN A 182 19.33 7.51 -1.74
CA GLN A 182 20.50 6.62 -1.73
C GLN A 182 21.84 7.36 -1.59
N GLN A 183 21.85 8.70 -1.65
CA GLN A 183 23.05 9.46 -1.34
C GLN A 183 23.25 9.51 0.17
N THR A 184 24.03 8.57 0.70
CA THR A 184 24.65 8.73 2.02
C THR A 184 25.40 10.06 1.99
N GLN A 185 25.08 10.98 2.90
CA GLN A 185 25.78 12.25 3.05
C GLN A 185 27.30 12.03 2.90
N GLU A 186 27.88 12.52 1.81
CA GLU A 186 29.33 12.68 1.76
C GLU A 186 29.68 13.72 2.82
N LYS A 187 29.99 13.29 4.04
CA LYS A 187 30.84 14.04 4.97
C LYS A 187 32.29 14.06 4.45
N GLY A 188 32.47 14.27 3.15
CA GLY A 188 33.76 14.50 2.55
C GLY A 188 34.08 15.97 2.76
N VAL A 189 34.98 16.26 3.70
CA VAL A 189 35.66 17.57 3.74
C VAL A 189 36.14 17.85 2.31
N ALA A 190 35.66 18.93 1.69
CA ALA A 190 36.02 19.24 0.32
C ALA A 190 37.55 19.32 0.23
N ARG A 191 38.15 18.41 -0.54
CA ARG A 191 39.59 18.45 -0.81
C ARG A 191 39.90 19.80 -1.47
N GLY A 192 40.59 20.68 -0.75
CA GLY A 192 40.94 22.03 -1.19
C GLY A 192 40.56 23.15 -0.21
N LEU A 193 39.80 22.88 0.87
CA LEU A 193 39.55 23.85 1.92
C LEU A 193 40.53 23.66 3.08
N VAL A 194 41.36 24.69 3.33
CA VAL A 194 42.15 24.80 4.56
C VAL A 194 41.19 25.18 5.68
N VAL A 195 40.92 24.26 6.59
CA VAL A 195 40.22 24.58 7.84
C VAL A 195 41.25 25.25 8.75
N ALA A 196 41.02 26.52 9.11
CA ALA A 196 41.88 27.21 10.05
C ALA A 196 41.87 26.49 11.41
N PRO A 197 43.03 26.30 12.07
CA PRO A 197 43.05 25.70 13.39
C PRO A 197 42.30 26.59 14.37
N VAL A 198 41.37 26.00 15.10
CA VAL A 198 40.70 26.65 16.23
C VAL A 198 41.75 26.82 17.33
N PRO A 199 42.00 28.02 17.87
CA PRO A 199 42.94 28.19 18.95
C PRO A 199 42.44 27.48 20.20
N GLU A 200 43.30 26.65 20.80
CA GLU A 200 43.13 26.14 22.16
C GLU A 200 43.16 27.34 23.12
N ALA A 201 42.01 27.65 23.73
CA ALA A 201 41.97 28.53 24.89
C ALA A 201 42.27 27.67 26.13
N HIS A 202 43.55 27.57 26.48
CA HIS A 202 43.96 27.15 27.81
C HIS A 202 43.88 28.34 28.79
N GLU A 203 43.48 27.98 30.01
CA GLU A 203 43.02 28.77 31.15
C GLU A 203 44.04 29.77 31.74
N ASP A 204 43.49 30.61 32.63
CA ASP A 204 44.11 31.38 33.72
C ASP A 204 44.37 32.88 33.51
N TYR A 205 43.56 33.71 34.18
CA TYR A 205 44.05 34.79 35.05
C TYR A 205 42.99 35.27 36.06
N VAL A 206 43.16 34.81 37.30
CA VAL A 206 43.08 35.45 38.63
C VAL A 206 42.26 36.76 38.83
N ALA A 207 41.54 36.76 39.96
CA ALA A 207 40.83 37.85 40.63
C ALA A 207 41.59 39.18 40.81
N VAL A 208 40.83 40.29 40.98
CA VAL A 208 40.86 41.29 42.07
C VAL A 208 40.17 42.58 41.61
N HIS A 209 38.97 42.86 42.14
CA HIS A 209 38.68 43.96 43.07
C HIS A 209 37.23 43.89 43.57
#